data_AF-A0A7K1LTD1-F1
#
_entry.id   AF-A0A7K1LTD1-F1
#
_cell.length_a   1.000
_cell.length_b   1.000
_cell.length_c   1.000
_cell.angle_alpha   90.00
_cell.angle_beta   90.00
_cell.angle_gamma   90.00
#
_symmetry.space_group_name_H-M   'P 1'
#
loop_
_entity.id
_entity.type
_entity.pdbx_description
1 polymer ?
#
loop_
_entity_poly.entity_id
_entity_poly.type
_entity_poly.pdbx_seq_one_letter_code
_entity_poly.pdbx_strand_id
1 'polypeptide(L)'
;MQSYLQSGRFVDSDHPVVVEFAEKSRGNSAKPRDQAVALYYAVRDGVRYNPYVFSRDPQTLKASHALQQGESYCVPKAILLAACARHCRIPARIGLADVRNHLATPRLLEALRSEVFAMHGYTELYLEGR
;
A
#
# COMPACT_ATOMS: atom_id res chain seq x y z
N MET A 1 -18.68 -1.61 -5.55
CA MET A 1 -18.27 -0.33 -4.94
C MET A 1 -18.23 -0.41 -3.42
N GLN A 2 -19.32 -0.76 -2.74
CA GLN A 2 -19.36 -0.82 -1.27
C GLN A 2 -18.28 -1.73 -0.64
N SER A 3 -18.00 -2.89 -1.26
CA SER A 3 -16.94 -3.82 -0.82
C SER A 3 -15.53 -3.20 -0.84
N TYR A 4 -15.27 -2.25 -1.74
CA TYR A 4 -13.99 -1.55 -1.86
C TYR A 4 -13.84 -0.40 -0.87
N LEU A 5 -14.79 -0.23 0.04
CA LEU A 5 -14.75 0.71 1.15
C LEU A 5 -14.64 0.01 2.51
N GLN A 6 -14.87 -1.31 2.55
CA GLN A 6 -14.85 -2.07 3.79
C GLN A 6 -13.42 -2.49 4.15
N SER A 7 -13.20 -2.65 5.45
CA SER A 7 -12.02 -3.35 5.94
C SER A 7 -11.99 -4.80 5.43
N GLY A 8 -10.81 -5.39 5.42
CA GLY A 8 -10.62 -6.78 5.03
C GLY A 8 -9.39 -7.36 5.71
N ARG A 9 -9.20 -8.68 5.62
CA ARG A 9 -8.14 -9.42 6.34
C ARG A 9 -6.75 -8.77 6.30
N PHE A 10 -6.34 -8.26 5.13
CA PHE A 10 -5.02 -7.65 4.94
C PHE A 10 -5.06 -6.13 4.87
N VAL A 11 -6.14 -5.56 4.32
CA VAL A 11 -6.28 -4.10 4.22
C VAL A 11 -6.54 -3.48 5.58
N ASP A 12 -7.19 -4.19 6.51
CA ASP A 12 -7.39 -3.80 7.92
C ASP A 12 -7.53 -2.30 8.19
N SER A 13 -8.37 -1.62 7.40
CA SER A 13 -8.55 -0.16 7.39
C SER A 13 -9.26 0.39 8.63
N ASP A 14 -9.76 -0.50 9.47
CA ASP A 14 -10.34 -0.25 10.79
C ASP A 14 -9.32 -0.42 11.93
N HIS A 15 -8.10 -0.89 11.64
CA HIS A 15 -7.06 -1.02 12.65
C HIS A 15 -6.65 0.37 13.17
N PRO A 16 -6.57 0.60 14.50
CA PRO A 16 -6.34 1.92 15.08
C PRO A 16 -5.13 2.68 14.52
N VAL A 17 -3.99 2.00 14.35
CA VAL A 17 -2.77 2.62 13.79
C VAL A 17 -2.94 3.10 12.35
N VAL A 18 -3.74 2.39 11.54
CA VAL A 18 -4.01 2.76 10.14
C VAL A 18 -4.97 3.95 10.10
N VAL A 19 -6.00 3.94 10.94
CA VAL A 19 -6.95 5.04 11.12
C VAL A 19 -6.20 6.32 11.51
N GLU A 20 -5.38 6.25 12.57
CA GLU A 20 -4.62 7.39 13.06
C GLU A 20 -3.68 7.96 12.00
N PHE A 21 -2.97 7.08 11.28
CA PHE A 21 -2.08 7.51 10.20
C PHE A 21 -2.85 8.16 9.05
N ALA A 22 -3.94 7.56 8.60
CA ALA A 22 -4.75 8.10 7.51
C ALA A 22 -5.33 9.49 7.85
N GLU A 23 -5.85 9.66 9.08
CA GLU A 23 -6.39 10.93 9.56
C GLU A 23 -5.31 12.02 9.64
N LYS A 24 -4.12 11.70 10.13
CA LYS A 24 -2.98 12.65 10.18
C LYS A 24 -2.47 13.00 8.78
N SER A 25 -2.53 12.07 7.84
CA SER A 25 -1.85 12.20 6.54
C SER A 25 -2.75 12.66 5.40
N ARG A 26 -4.08 12.54 5.47
CA ARG A 26 -4.98 12.92 4.36
C ARG A 26 -5.06 14.44 4.12
N GLY A 27 -4.54 15.25 5.04
CA GLY A 27 -4.64 16.71 5.00
C GLY A 27 -6.07 17.23 5.24
N ASN A 28 -6.27 18.52 4.99
CA ASN A 28 -7.52 19.22 5.32
C ASN A 28 -8.47 19.42 4.12
N SER A 29 -8.10 18.94 2.92
CA SER A 29 -8.95 19.10 1.74
C SER A 29 -10.18 18.20 1.82
N ALA A 30 -11.35 18.72 1.45
CA ALA A 30 -12.57 17.95 1.31
C ALA A 30 -12.60 17.13 0.00
N LYS A 31 -11.66 17.38 -0.94
CA LYS A 31 -11.64 16.69 -2.24
C LYS A 31 -10.96 15.32 -2.09
N PRO A 32 -11.64 14.21 -2.48
CA PRO A 32 -11.06 12.87 -2.41
C PRO A 32 -9.71 12.73 -3.16
N ARG A 33 -9.56 13.42 -4.28
CA ARG A 33 -8.32 13.40 -5.07
C ARG A 33 -7.13 13.99 -4.29
N ASP A 34 -7.33 15.12 -3.61
CA ASP A 34 -6.26 15.76 -2.85
C ASP A 34 -5.85 14.89 -1.67
N GLN A 35 -6.84 14.29 -0.98
CA GLN A 35 -6.59 13.32 0.10
C GLN A 35 -5.82 12.10 -0.42
N ALA A 36 -6.22 11.52 -1.54
CA ALA A 36 -5.53 10.39 -2.17
C ALA A 36 -4.06 10.69 -2.48
N VAL A 37 -3.77 11.88 -3.01
CA VAL A 37 -2.39 12.32 -3.31
C VAL A 37 -1.59 12.49 -2.01
N ALA A 38 -2.16 13.10 -0.98
CA ALA A 38 -1.50 13.26 0.31
C ALA A 38 -1.18 11.90 0.97
N LEU A 39 -2.14 10.98 0.96
CA LEU A 39 -1.96 9.62 1.45
C LEU A 39 -0.89 8.85 0.66
N TYR A 40 -0.87 8.99 -0.67
CA TYR A 40 0.18 8.39 -1.50
C TYR A 40 1.57 8.83 -1.06
N TYR A 41 1.80 10.13 -0.89
CA TYR A 41 3.09 10.65 -0.44
C TYR A 41 3.43 10.19 0.98
N ALA A 42 2.46 10.21 1.90
CA ALA A 42 2.66 9.74 3.26
C ALA A 42 3.06 8.26 3.31
N VAL A 43 2.41 7.38 2.54
CA VAL A 43 2.77 5.95 2.50
C VAL A 43 4.10 5.73 1.77
N ARG A 44 4.36 6.48 0.69
CA ARG A 44 5.61 6.39 -0.08
C ARG A 44 6.80 6.70 0.82
N ASP A 45 6.73 7.81 1.54
CA ASP A 45 7.85 8.40 2.28
C ASP A 45 7.91 7.93 3.73
N GLY A 46 6.77 7.62 4.36
CA GLY A 46 6.68 7.20 5.76
C GLY A 46 6.97 5.72 6.01
N VAL A 47 6.95 4.87 4.97
CA VAL A 47 7.29 3.44 5.08
C VAL A 47 8.44 3.14 4.13
N ARG A 48 9.62 2.80 4.64
CA ARG A 48 10.80 2.54 3.82
C ARG A 48 10.58 1.33 2.91
N TYR A 49 11.01 1.43 1.65
CA TYR A 49 10.99 0.27 0.75
C TYR A 49 12.17 -0.67 1.06
N ASN A 50 11.86 -1.90 1.48
CA ASN A 50 12.83 -2.96 1.73
C ASN A 50 12.27 -4.32 1.25
N PRO A 51 12.72 -4.86 0.10
CA PRO A 51 12.26 -6.16 -0.39
C PRO A 51 12.80 -7.35 0.40
N TYR A 52 13.82 -7.15 1.24
CA TYR A 52 14.48 -8.22 1.99
C TYR A 52 13.75 -8.63 3.27
N VAL A 53 12.72 -7.87 3.70
CA VAL A 53 11.87 -8.23 4.86
C VAL A 53 10.73 -9.18 4.48
N PHE A 54 10.71 -9.68 3.24
CA PHE A 54 9.69 -10.63 2.80
C PHE A 54 9.59 -11.83 3.75
N SER A 55 8.35 -12.21 4.06
CA SER A 55 8.02 -13.38 4.86
C SER A 55 6.84 -14.11 4.25
N ARG A 56 6.77 -15.42 4.50
CA ARG A 56 5.63 -16.26 4.13
C ARG A 56 4.47 -16.18 5.12
N ASP A 57 4.68 -15.53 6.26
CA ASP A 57 3.62 -15.32 7.25
C ASP A 57 2.57 -14.33 6.70
N PRO A 58 1.31 -14.72 6.53
CA PRO A 58 0.25 -13.83 6.05
C PRO A 58 0.07 -12.57 6.90
N GLN A 59 0.48 -12.56 8.17
CA GLN A 59 0.37 -11.37 9.02
C GLN A 59 1.26 -10.22 8.52
N THR A 60 2.39 -10.52 7.87
CA THR A 60 3.31 -9.49 7.37
C THR A 60 2.78 -8.75 6.14
N LEU A 61 1.66 -9.20 5.57
CA LEU A 61 1.00 -8.56 4.43
C LEU A 61 0.03 -7.45 4.86
N LYS A 62 -0.27 -7.30 6.16
CA LYS A 62 -1.27 -6.34 6.63
C LYS A 62 -0.82 -4.88 6.49
N ALA A 63 -1.78 -3.97 6.30
CA ALA A 63 -1.50 -2.53 6.31
C ALA A 63 -0.96 -2.09 7.68
N SER A 64 -1.60 -2.55 8.76
CA SER A 64 -1.16 -2.27 10.13
C SER A 64 0.28 -2.72 10.38
N HIS A 65 0.65 -3.91 9.90
CA HIS A 65 2.01 -4.44 10.03
C HIS A 65 3.03 -3.58 9.28
N ALA A 66 2.75 -3.23 8.02
CA ALA A 66 3.63 -2.38 7.21
C ALA A 66 3.91 -1.03 7.90
N LEU A 67 2.88 -0.45 8.52
CA LEU A 67 3.01 0.80 9.25
C LEU A 67 3.81 0.64 10.55
N GLN A 68 3.53 -0.40 11.33
CA GLN A 68 4.21 -0.67 12.61
C GLN A 68 5.71 -0.98 12.43
N GLN A 69 6.09 -1.69 11.37
CA GLN A 69 7.50 -1.99 11.09
C GLN A 69 8.26 -0.78 10.54
N GLY A 70 7.56 0.17 9.91
CA GLY A 70 8.19 1.33 9.26
C GLY A 70 8.96 0.99 7.98
N GLU A 71 8.99 -0.29 7.58
CA GLU A 71 9.55 -0.75 6.32
C GLU A 71 8.76 -1.93 5.75
N SER A 72 8.63 -1.98 4.43
CA SER A 72 8.07 -3.14 3.73
C SER A 72 8.33 -3.06 2.21
N TYR A 73 7.71 -3.93 1.44
CA TYR A 73 7.84 -4.00 -0.02
C TYR A 73 6.53 -3.67 -0.73
N CYS A 74 6.49 -3.82 -2.06
CA CYS A 74 5.40 -3.36 -2.90
C CYS A 74 3.99 -3.81 -2.44
N VAL A 75 3.81 -5.08 -2.09
CA VAL A 75 2.50 -5.63 -1.72
C VAL A 75 1.97 -5.01 -0.41
N PRO A 76 2.66 -5.07 0.75
CA PRO A 76 2.15 -4.44 1.97
C PRO A 76 2.02 -2.91 1.85
N LYS A 77 2.90 -2.22 1.11
CA LYS A 77 2.75 -0.77 0.87
C LYS A 77 1.50 -0.44 0.07
N ALA A 78 1.20 -1.22 -0.97
CA ALA A 78 -0.03 -1.05 -1.74
C ALA A 78 -1.27 -1.31 -0.85
N ILE A 79 -1.20 -2.35 0.00
CA ILE A 79 -2.25 -2.69 0.97
C ILE A 79 -2.48 -1.54 1.94
N LEU A 80 -1.41 -0.93 2.48
CA LEU A 80 -1.49 0.24 3.35
C LEU A 80 -2.12 1.45 2.67
N LEU A 81 -1.74 1.77 1.43
CA LEU A 81 -2.38 2.87 0.69
C LEU A 81 -3.87 2.61 0.47
N ALA A 82 -4.26 1.39 0.10
CA ALA A 82 -5.66 1.02 -0.04
C ALA A 82 -6.39 1.16 1.29
N ALA A 83 -5.77 0.77 2.40
CA ALA A 83 -6.34 0.85 3.74
C ALA A 83 -6.66 2.29 4.14
N CYS A 84 -5.69 3.18 4.00
CA CYS A 84 -5.88 4.60 4.30
C CYS A 84 -6.94 5.24 3.41
N ALA A 85 -6.96 4.89 2.12
CA ALA A 85 -7.98 5.37 1.18
C ALA A 85 -9.38 4.91 1.59
N ARG A 86 -9.56 3.63 1.94
CA ARG A 86 -10.86 3.08 2.39
C ARG A 86 -11.35 3.75 3.66
N HIS A 87 -10.45 4.00 4.62
CA HIS A 87 -10.76 4.76 5.82
C HIS A 87 -11.30 6.15 5.48
N CYS A 88 -10.65 6.84 4.52
CA CYS A 88 -11.07 8.15 4.02
C CYS A 88 -12.24 8.10 3.03
N ARG A 89 -12.98 6.98 2.97
CA ARG A 89 -14.16 6.79 2.11
C ARG A 89 -13.87 6.85 0.61
N ILE A 90 -12.63 6.58 0.20
CA ILE A 90 -12.21 6.45 -1.20
C ILE A 90 -12.21 4.96 -1.56
N PRO A 91 -13.03 4.50 -2.52
CA PRO A 91 -13.02 3.09 -2.91
C PRO A 91 -11.65 2.71 -3.48
N ALA A 92 -11.05 1.66 -2.93
CA ALA A 92 -9.69 1.26 -3.29
C ALA A 92 -9.55 -0.26 -3.39
N ARG A 93 -8.69 -0.72 -4.31
CA ARG A 93 -8.32 -2.14 -4.44
C ARG A 93 -6.83 -2.30 -4.72
N ILE A 94 -6.36 -3.52 -4.50
CA ILE A 94 -5.00 -3.95 -4.86
C ILE A 94 -5.05 -4.62 -6.21
N GLY A 95 -4.08 -4.27 -7.04
CA GLY A 95 -3.72 -5.02 -8.23
C GLY A 95 -2.34 -5.65 -8.08
N LEU A 96 -2.11 -6.72 -8.83
CA LEU A 96 -0.83 -7.40 -8.93
C LEU A 96 -0.47 -7.49 -10.41
N ALA A 97 0.77 -7.15 -10.74
CA ALA A 97 1.27 -7.22 -12.10
C ALA A 97 2.74 -7.65 -12.12
N ASP A 98 3.15 -8.31 -13.19
CA ASP A 98 4.55 -8.59 -13.42
C ASP A 98 5.22 -7.35 -14.01
N VAL A 99 6.31 -6.89 -13.38
CA VAL A 99 7.05 -5.71 -13.84
C VAL A 99 8.52 -6.04 -14.02
N ARG A 100 9.19 -5.32 -14.92
CA ARG A 100 10.64 -5.34 -15.06
C ARG A 100 11.20 -4.04 -14.52
N ASN A 101 12.14 -4.12 -13.59
CA ASN A 101 12.79 -2.95 -13.02
C ASN A 101 14.23 -2.84 -13.53
N HIS A 102 14.45 -1.94 -14.48
CA HIS A 102 15.78 -1.66 -15.04
C HIS A 102 16.74 -0.99 -14.05
N LEU A 103 16.24 -0.56 -12.88
CA LEU A 103 17.03 0.06 -11.80
C LEU A 103 17.28 -0.92 -10.63
N ALA A 104 17.01 -2.21 -10.80
CA ALA A 104 17.22 -3.20 -9.74
C ALA A 104 18.72 -3.44 -9.49
N THR A 105 19.11 -3.45 -8.21
CA THR A 105 20.50 -3.78 -7.84
C THR A 105 20.82 -5.24 -8.17
N PRO A 106 22.09 -5.59 -8.51
CA PRO A 106 22.49 -6.98 -8.77
C PRO A 106 22.12 -7.95 -7.64
N ARG A 107 22.29 -7.53 -6.38
CA ARG A 107 21.91 -8.31 -5.19
C ARG A 107 20.42 -8.67 -5.16
N LEU A 108 19.56 -7.74 -5.58
CA LEU A 108 18.11 -7.97 -5.62
C LEU A 108 17.74 -8.93 -6.75
N LEU A 109 18.37 -8.79 -7.93
CA LEU A 109 18.18 -9.70 -9.06
C LEU A 109 18.61 -11.13 -8.72
N GLU A 110 19.73 -11.28 -8.02
CA GLU A 110 20.21 -12.58 -7.54
C GLU A 110 19.22 -13.22 -6.56
N ALA A 111 18.67 -12.44 -5.62
CA ALA A 111 17.67 -12.91 -4.68
C ALA A 111 16.37 -13.34 -5.39
N LEU A 112 15.94 -12.60 -6.42
CA LEU A 112 14.75 -12.92 -7.22
C LEU A 112 14.98 -14.07 -8.21
N ARG A 113 16.24 -14.33 -8.58
CA ARG A 113 16.65 -15.26 -9.66
C ARG A 113 15.96 -14.95 -10.99
N SER A 114 15.58 -13.69 -11.18
CA SER A 114 14.75 -13.21 -12.28
C SER A 114 14.86 -11.70 -12.40
N GLU A 115 14.76 -11.20 -13.63
CA GLU A 115 14.58 -9.76 -13.92
C GLU A 115 13.11 -9.32 -13.86
N VAL A 116 12.20 -10.29 -13.74
CA VAL A 116 10.77 -10.08 -13.56
C VAL A 116 10.43 -10.09 -12.07
N PHE A 117 9.87 -8.99 -11.61
CA PHE A 117 9.29 -8.84 -10.28
C PHE A 117 7.86 -9.35 -10.35
N ALA A 118 7.72 -10.65 -10.16
CA ALA A 118 6.43 -11.30 -10.24
C ALA A 118 5.48 -10.76 -9.16
N MET A 119 4.21 -10.53 -9.53
CA MET A 119 3.16 -10.11 -8.59
C MET A 119 3.50 -8.82 -7.82
N HIS A 120 4.01 -7.81 -8.52
CA HIS A 120 4.24 -6.48 -7.95
C HIS A 120 2.92 -5.82 -7.55
N GLY A 121 2.84 -5.39 -6.29
CA GLY A 121 1.65 -4.76 -5.72
C GLY A 121 1.51 -3.29 -6.09
N TYR A 122 0.32 -2.91 -6.54
CA TYR A 122 -0.09 -1.53 -6.75
C TYR A 122 -1.51 -1.30 -6.22
N THR A 123 -1.89 -0.03 -6.05
CA THR A 123 -3.22 0.36 -5.56
C THR A 123 -3.97 1.13 -6.63
N GLU A 124 -5.22 0.75 -6.85
CA GLU A 124 -6.17 1.52 -7.66
C GLU A 124 -7.13 2.26 -6.72
N LEU A 125 -7.39 3.53 -7.03
CA LEU A 125 -8.29 4.42 -6.30
C LEU A 125 -9.36 4.91 -7.27
N TYR A 126 -10.63 4.75 -6.90
CA TYR A 126 -11.74 5.24 -7.70
C TYR A 126 -12.01 6.71 -7.37
N LEU A 127 -11.73 7.60 -8.32
CA LEU A 127 -11.79 9.05 -8.17
C LEU A 127 -12.48 9.66 -9.38
N GLU A 128 -13.41 10.59 -9.16
CA GLU A 128 -14.05 11.35 -10.25
C GLU A 128 -14.71 10.46 -11.32
N GLY A 129 -15.18 9.27 -10.95
CA GLY A 129 -15.88 8.35 -11.85
C GLY A 129 -14.98 7.34 -12.58
N ARG A 130 -13.70 7.21 -12.20
CA ARG A 130 -12.73 6.30 -12.83
C ARG A 130 -11.71 5.75 -11.84
#